data_AF-A0A1C5RW90-F1
#
_entry.id   AF-A0A1C5RW90-F1
#
_cell.length_a   1.000
_cell.length_b   1.000
_cell.length_c   1.000
_cell.angle_alpha   90.00
_cell.angle_beta   90.00
_cell.angle_gamma   90.00
#
_symmetry.space_group_name_H-M   'P 1'
#
loop_
_entity.id
_entity.type
_entity.pdbx_description
1 polymer ?
#
loop_
_entity_poly.entity_id
_entity_poly.type
_entity_poly.pdbx_seq_one_letter_code
_entity_poly.pdbx_strand_id
1 'polypeptide(L)'
;MLAFIHHHYPKKLSLDEIAGAASVGKREALRCFQACMQKTPFEYLMEYRIEMSKKLLKDSDETVMEIAMATGFSSAAYYGKVFREACKMTPGAYRKESRRER
;
A
#
# COMPACT_ATOMS: atom_id res chain seq x y z
N MET A 1 -5.51 13.99 4.93
CA MET A 1 -5.74 12.59 4.52
C MET A 1 -4.50 11.88 4.00
N LEU A 2 -3.81 12.37 2.95
CA LEU A 2 -2.64 11.66 2.39
C LEU A 2 -1.48 11.50 3.38
N ALA A 3 -1.07 12.57 4.06
CA ALA A 3 -0.02 12.49 5.08
C ALA A 3 -0.35 11.49 6.20
N PHE A 4 -1.63 11.41 6.59
CA PHE A 4 -2.10 10.42 7.56
C PHE A 4 -1.95 8.99 7.03
N ILE A 5 -2.33 8.74 5.77
CA ILE A 5 -2.09 7.44 5.13
C ILE A 5 -0.60 7.11 5.11
N HIS A 6 0.26 8.05 4.70
CA HIS A 6 1.71 7.81 4.61
C HIS A 6 2.36 7.50 5.96
N HIS A 7 1.84 8.07 7.04
CA HIS A 7 2.37 7.83 8.38
C HIS A 7 1.81 6.55 9.02
N HIS A 8 0.59 6.14 8.66
CA HIS A 8 -0.11 5.05 9.33
C HIS A 8 -0.40 3.83 8.44
N TYR A 9 0.08 3.80 7.20
CA TYR A 9 -0.18 2.71 6.25
C TYR A 9 0.11 1.29 6.75
N PRO A 10 1.10 1.02 7.65
CA PRO A 10 1.32 -0.34 8.14
C PRO A 10 0.16 -0.85 9.02
N LYS A 11 -0.62 0.07 9.59
CA LYS A 11 -1.75 -0.25 10.47
C LYS A 11 -3.00 -0.52 9.67
N LYS A 12 -3.96 -1.24 10.26
CA LYS A 12 -5.30 -1.37 9.71
C LYS A 12 -5.99 0.00 9.80
N LEU A 13 -6.23 0.63 8.65
CA LEU A 13 -6.92 1.91 8.56
C LEU A 13 -8.35 1.73 8.07
N SER A 14 -9.28 2.37 8.76
CA SER A 14 -10.67 2.53 8.34
C SER A 14 -10.87 3.82 7.55
N LEU A 15 -11.92 3.86 6.75
CA LEU A 15 -12.33 5.09 6.06
C LEU A 15 -12.68 6.21 7.04
N ASP A 16 -13.20 5.87 8.22
CA ASP A 16 -13.48 6.82 9.30
C ASP A 16 -12.21 7.53 9.78
N GLU A 17 -11.14 6.78 10.04
CA GLU A 17 -9.87 7.36 10.49
C GLU A 17 -9.24 8.26 9.41
N ILE A 18 -9.29 7.83 8.14
CA ILE A 18 -8.75 8.63 7.03
C ILE A 18 -9.53 9.94 6.87
N ALA A 19 -10.87 9.88 6.95
CA ALA A 19 -11.73 11.06 6.83
C ALA A 19 -11.58 11.99 8.05
N GLY A 20 -11.52 11.42 9.24
CA GLY A 20 -11.31 12.13 10.51
C GLY A 20 -9.98 12.90 10.55
N ALA A 21 -8.94 12.40 9.88
CA ALA A 21 -7.66 13.10 9.76
C ALA A 21 -7.71 14.42 8.96
N ALA A 22 -8.82 14.73 8.30
CA ALA A 22 -9.09 16.03 7.68
C ALA A 22 -10.38 16.69 8.20
N SER A 23 -10.93 16.19 9.31
CA SER A 23 -12.20 16.68 9.90
C SER A 23 -13.37 16.67 8.91
N VAL A 24 -13.40 15.70 7.98
CA VAL A 24 -14.47 15.52 7.00
C VAL A 24 -15.21 14.20 7.21
N GLY A 25 -16.44 14.11 6.70
CA GLY A 25 -17.18 12.85 6.66
C GLY A 25 -16.69 11.90 5.55
N LYS A 26 -17.04 10.61 5.65
CA LYS A 26 -16.68 9.56 4.68
C LYS A 26 -17.00 9.92 3.22
N ARG A 27 -18.19 10.48 2.99
CA ARG A 27 -18.66 10.87 1.64
C ARG A 27 -17.76 11.92 1.03
N GLU A 28 -17.34 12.89 1.83
CA GLU A 28 -16.45 13.96 1.39
C GLU A 28 -15.04 13.43 1.15
N ALA A 29 -14.53 12.55 2.02
CA ALA A 29 -13.27 11.86 1.77
C ALA A 29 -13.28 11.09 0.44
N LEU A 30 -14.34 10.32 0.15
CA LEU A 30 -14.51 9.63 -1.13
C LEU A 30 -14.54 10.62 -2.30
N ARG A 31 -15.30 11.71 -2.18
CA ARG A 31 -15.40 12.76 -3.21
C ARG A 31 -14.05 13.40 -3.50
N CYS A 32 -13.29 13.76 -2.47
CA CYS A 32 -11.97 14.36 -2.61
C CYS A 32 -10.98 13.41 -3.31
N PHE A 33 -10.93 12.14 -2.89
CA PHE A 33 -10.04 11.17 -3.52
C PHE A 33 -10.45 10.88 -4.98
N GLN A 34 -11.75 10.78 -5.26
CA GLN A 34 -12.23 10.63 -6.63
C GLN A 34 -11.89 11.84 -7.51
N ALA A 35 -12.08 13.06 -6.99
CA ALA A 35 -11.82 14.29 -7.74
C ALA A 35 -10.33 14.55 -7.98
N CYS A 36 -9.48 14.24 -7.00
CA CYS A 36 -8.04 14.56 -7.07
C CYS A 36 -7.19 13.41 -7.61
N MET A 37 -7.59 12.16 -7.38
CA MET A 37 -6.77 10.98 -7.67
C MET A 37 -7.47 9.93 -8.53
N GLN A 38 -8.76 10.12 -8.85
CA GLN A 38 -9.61 9.16 -9.56
C GLN A 38 -9.62 7.77 -8.92
N LYS A 39 -9.48 7.72 -7.59
CA LYS A 39 -9.40 6.51 -6.78
C LYS A 39 -10.17 6.69 -5.50
N THR A 40 -10.48 5.61 -4.82
CA THR A 40 -10.95 5.62 -3.43
C THR A 40 -9.77 5.74 -2.45
N PRO A 41 -10.02 6.15 -1.20
CA PRO A 41 -8.98 6.18 -0.18
C PRO A 41 -8.32 4.81 0.07
N PHE A 42 -9.08 3.73 -0.07
CA PHE A 42 -8.56 2.38 0.14
C PHE A 42 -7.69 1.92 -1.02
N GLU A 43 -8.07 2.20 -2.28
CA GLU A 43 -7.23 1.92 -3.44
C GLU A 43 -5.90 2.66 -3.35
N TYR A 44 -5.93 3.95 -2.98
CA TYR A 44 -4.71 4.72 -2.74
C TYR A 44 -3.83 4.11 -1.63
N LEU A 45 -4.44 3.68 -0.52
CA LEU A 45 -3.73 3.00 0.56
C LEU A 45 -3.06 1.71 0.06
N MET A 46 -3.77 0.87 -0.72
CA MET A 46 -3.20 -0.36 -1.26
C MET A 46 -2.02 -0.08 -2.20
N GLU A 47 -2.15 0.90 -3.09
CA GLU A 47 -1.07 1.31 -3.98
C GLU A 47 0.14 1.80 -3.20
N TYR A 48 -0.07 2.65 -2.20
CA TYR A 48 1.02 3.16 -1.36
C TYR A 48 1.75 2.03 -0.62
N ARG A 49 1.00 1.04 -0.10
CA ARG A 49 1.59 -0.16 0.53
C ARG A 49 2.46 -0.97 -0.44
N ILE A 50 2.01 -1.13 -1.68
CA ILE A 50 2.80 -1.79 -2.73
C ILE A 50 4.06 -0.99 -3.04
N GLU A 51 3.99 0.34 -3.13
CA GLU A 51 5.18 1.16 -3.36
C GLU A 51 6.19 1.06 -2.22
N MET A 52 5.73 0.99 -0.96
CA MET A 52 6.64 0.77 0.17
C MET A 52 7.21 -0.65 0.17
N SER A 53 6.41 -1.65 -0.21
CA SER A 53 6.89 -3.04 -0.27
C SER A 53 7.94 -3.22 -1.36
N LYS A 54 7.84 -2.53 -2.50
CA LYS A 54 8.88 -2.51 -3.54
C LYS A 54 10.22 -2.03 -3.02
N LYS A 55 10.23 -0.97 -2.20
CA LYS A 55 11.45 -0.44 -1.57
C LYS A 55 12.08 -1.49 -0.65
N LEU A 56 11.28 -2.10 0.24
CA LEU A 56 11.77 -3.17 1.12
C LEU A 56 12.29 -4.37 0.34
N LEU A 57 11.59 -4.82 -0.72
CA LEU A 57 12.05 -5.91 -1.57
C LEU A 57 13.44 -5.63 -2.19
N LYS A 58 13.70 -4.36 -2.53
CA LYS A 58 14.95 -3.90 -3.13
C LYS A 58 16.06 -3.70 -2.09
N ASP A 59 15.72 -3.23 -0.90
CA ASP A 59 16.68 -2.65 0.06
C ASP A 59 16.90 -3.51 1.31
N SER A 60 16.06 -4.54 1.56
CA SER A 60 16.17 -5.44 2.71
C SER A 60 16.12 -6.91 2.29
N ASP A 61 16.73 -7.79 3.11
CA ASP A 61 16.68 -9.25 2.96
C ASP A 61 15.51 -9.92 3.68
N GLU A 62 14.58 -9.12 4.21
CA GLU A 62 13.35 -9.62 4.85
C GLU A 62 12.61 -10.59 3.93
N THR A 63 11.91 -11.55 4.50
CA THR A 63 11.08 -12.48 3.76
C THR A 63 9.86 -11.78 3.16
N VAL A 64 9.24 -12.41 2.15
CA VAL A 64 7.98 -11.91 1.55
C VAL A 64 6.87 -11.80 2.61
N MET A 65 6.87 -12.68 3.60
CA MET A 65 5.92 -12.63 4.72
C MET A 65 6.18 -11.43 5.63
N GLU A 66 7.43 -11.20 6.03
CA GLU A 66 7.79 -10.05 6.87
C GLU A 66 7.45 -8.73 6.19
N ILE A 67 7.76 -8.58 4.90
CA ILE A 67 7.41 -7.39 4.12
C ILE A 67 5.90 -7.20 4.03
N ALA A 68 5.14 -8.27 3.82
CA ALA A 68 3.67 -8.19 3.80
C ALA A 68 3.13 -7.63 5.12
N MET A 69 3.62 -8.13 6.25
CA MET A 69 3.22 -7.68 7.58
C MET A 69 3.67 -6.24 7.86
N ALA A 70 4.92 -5.91 7.53
CA ALA A 70 5.51 -4.58 7.72
C ALA A 70 4.81 -3.49 6.88
N THR A 71 4.20 -3.87 5.75
CA THR A 71 3.43 -2.96 4.91
C THR A 71 1.92 -3.00 5.17
N GLY A 72 1.48 -3.74 6.19
CA GLY A 72 0.10 -3.73 6.68
C GLY A 72 -0.86 -4.66 5.95
N PHE A 73 -0.37 -5.62 5.17
CA PHE A 73 -1.19 -6.70 4.64
C PHE A 73 -1.51 -7.72 5.73
N SER A 74 -2.71 -8.30 5.68
CA SER A 74 -3.16 -9.30 6.64
C SER A 74 -2.57 -10.69 6.41
N SER A 75 -2.05 -10.95 5.21
CA SER A 75 -1.38 -12.21 4.87
C SER A 75 -0.45 -12.06 3.66
N ALA A 76 0.57 -12.91 3.58
CA ALA A 76 1.44 -13.01 2.40
C ALA A 76 0.69 -13.44 1.13
N ALA A 77 -0.36 -14.27 1.25
CA ALA A 77 -1.15 -14.70 0.10
C ALA A 77 -1.93 -13.53 -0.53
N TYR A 78 -2.61 -12.73 0.31
CA TYR A 78 -3.32 -11.54 -0.16
C TYR A 78 -2.34 -10.51 -0.72
N TYR A 79 -1.23 -10.27 -0.02
CA TYR A 79 -0.15 -9.41 -0.52
C TYR A 79 0.36 -9.85 -1.90
N GLY A 80 0.68 -11.13 -2.08
CA GLY A 80 1.19 -11.66 -3.34
C GLY A 80 0.20 -11.48 -4.50
N LYS A 81 -1.10 -11.64 -4.23
CA LYS A 81 -2.17 -11.38 -5.21
C LYS A 81 -2.19 -9.90 -5.63
N VAL A 82 -2.30 -8.99 -4.67
CA VAL A 82 -2.38 -7.54 -4.93
C VAL A 82 -1.11 -7.05 -5.61
N PHE A 83 0.07 -7.50 -5.15
CA PHE A 83 1.35 -7.14 -5.75
C PHE A 83 1.43 -7.59 -7.20
N ARG A 84 0.99 -8.81 -7.52
CA ARG A 84 0.97 -9.32 -8.90
C ARG A 84 -0.02 -8.57 -9.78
N GLU A 85 -1.18 -8.20 -9.27
CA GLU A 85 -2.15 -7.40 -10.01
C GLU A 85 -1.58 -6.02 -10.38
N ALA A 86 -0.88 -5.38 -9.42
CA ALA A 86 -0.27 -4.07 -9.59
C ALA A 86 1.01 -4.08 -10.45
N CYS A 87 1.92 -5.04 -10.22
CA CYS A 87 3.25 -5.05 -10.81
C CYS A 87 3.41 -6.05 -11.97
N LYS A 88 2.37 -6.85 -12.26
CA LYS A 88 2.37 -7.93 -13.26
C LYS A 88 3.39 -9.06 -13.02
N MET A 89 4.00 -9.11 -11.84
CA MET A 89 4.96 -10.13 -11.41
C MET A 89 4.86 -10.42 -9.91
N THR A 90 5.45 -11.51 -9.44
CA THR A 90 5.42 -11.84 -8.00
C THR A 90 6.44 -10.99 -7.22
N PRO A 91 6.25 -10.79 -5.89
CA PRO A 91 7.22 -10.09 -5.05
C PRO A 91 8.65 -10.65 -5.15
N GLY A 92 8.77 -11.99 -5.19
CA GLY A 92 10.07 -12.66 -5.32
C GLY A 92 10.73 -12.44 -6.68
N ALA A 93 9.95 -12.45 -7.77
CA ALA A 93 10.46 -12.13 -9.11
C ALA A 93 10.93 -10.67 -9.17
N TYR A 94 10.14 -9.74 -8.64
CA TYR A 94 10.49 -8.32 -8.56
C TYR A 94 11.78 -8.09 -7.77
N ARG A 95 11.97 -8.76 -6.63
CA ARG A 95 13.23 -8.69 -5.86
C ARG A 95 14.43 -9.12 -6.70
N LYS A 96 14.32 -10.25 -7.40
CA LYS A 96 15.42 -10.79 -8.20
C LYS A 96 15.78 -9.85 -9.35
N GLU A 97 14.79 -9.27 -10.01
CA GLU A 97 14.98 -8.33 -11.12
C GLU A 97 15.58 -7.00 -10.64
N SER A 98 14.95 -6.37 -9.64
CA SER A 98 15.38 -5.06 -9.10
C SER A 98 16.78 -5.04 -8.48
N ARG A 99 17.29 -6.19 -8.02
CA ARG A 99 18.66 -6.32 -7.50
C ARG A 99 19.68 -6.65 -8.58
N ARG A 100 19.27 -7.20 -9.72
CA ARG A 100 20.17 -7.45 -10.86
C ARG A 100 20.49 -6.16 -11.63
N GLU A 101 19.59 -5.17 -11.58
CA GLU A 101 19.74 -3.86 -12.22
C GLU A 101 20.51 -2.82 -11.37
N ARG A 102 20.93 -3.18 -10.15
CA ARG A 102 21.81 -2.36 -9.31
C ARG A 102 23.27 -2.65 -9.61
#